data_AF-A0A7Y3C8H2-F1
#
_entry.id   AF-A0A7Y3C8H2-F1
#
_cell.length_a   1.000
_cell.length_b   1.000
_cell.length_c   1.000
_cell.angle_alpha   90.00
_cell.angle_beta   90.00
_cell.angle_gamma   90.00
#
_symmetry.space_group_name_H-M   'P 1'
#
loop_
_entity.id
_entity.type
_entity.pdbx_description
1 polymer ?
#
loop_
_entity_poly.entity_id
_entity_poly.type
_entity_poly.pdbx_seq_one_letter_code
_entity_poly.pdbx_strand_id
1 'polypeptide(L)'
;MKKIVLILLISFVCASFTVFNHYPIDGYERTGIKRLKRLEMIKSGEIKDGTLLPAGAYKGYMDIQLNLISKKSDSIGTFFQKNENFQNVISGLFKGLDRSYSLAILDISDPDNLRYASRNETLGYQPGSVGKLAVLIALFNELQKIYPDDFEKRLDVLRNRSVKAGLWGLTDEHTVPIFNIETKKLVKRQVIASDVFTVFEWADHMMSVSNNGAASIVWREALLMSVFGKDYATLTQEAADAYFKNTPKAEITNLANDVVNLPLRKIGIGPDEWRLGSFFTRGSNNYVGSKGGSIGSPLGLMKFLVQLEQGNVVDEASSLEMKRLMYMTDRRIRYAQAPILK
;
A
#
# COMPACT_ATOMS: atom_id res chain seq x y z
N MET A 1 37.76 -23.25 -2.56
CA MET A 1 37.94 -21.89 -2.00
C MET A 1 37.41 -20.78 -2.92
N LYS A 2 37.83 -20.67 -4.19
CA LYS A 2 37.35 -19.61 -5.12
C LYS A 2 35.82 -19.53 -5.29
N LYS A 3 35.10 -20.66 -5.30
CA LYS A 3 33.63 -20.70 -5.40
C LYS A 3 32.91 -20.22 -4.12
N ILE A 4 33.50 -20.45 -2.94
CA ILE A 4 32.94 -19.99 -1.66
C ILE A 4 33.16 -18.48 -1.50
N VAL A 5 34.32 -17.98 -1.93
CA VAL A 5 34.60 -16.53 -1.98
C VAL A 5 33.65 -15.82 -2.94
N LEU A 6 33.35 -16.40 -4.11
CA LEU A 6 32.38 -15.83 -5.06
C LEU A 6 30.94 -15.83 -4.51
N ILE A 7 30.52 -16.89 -3.81
CA ILE A 7 29.20 -16.98 -3.17
C ILE A 7 29.07 -16.00 -1.99
N LEU A 8 30.14 -15.82 -1.22
CA LEU A 8 30.22 -14.81 -0.16
C LEU A 8 30.23 -13.40 -0.74
N LEU A 9 30.93 -13.15 -1.86
CA LEU A 9 30.96 -11.86 -2.53
C LEU A 9 29.59 -11.49 -3.13
N ILE A 10 28.88 -12.46 -3.74
CA ILE A 10 27.51 -12.28 -4.25
C ILE A 10 26.52 -12.07 -3.09
N SER A 11 26.66 -12.82 -2.00
CA SER A 11 25.85 -12.60 -0.79
C SER A 11 26.13 -11.24 -0.15
N PHE A 12 27.37 -10.75 -0.19
CA PHE A 12 27.76 -9.44 0.33
C PHE A 12 27.24 -8.31 -0.57
N VAL A 13 27.30 -8.45 -1.90
CA VAL A 13 26.74 -7.48 -2.86
C VAL A 13 25.20 -7.43 -2.77
N CYS A 14 24.53 -8.56 -2.53
CA CYS A 14 23.08 -8.58 -2.26
C CYS A 14 22.71 -8.02 -0.87
N ALA A 15 23.60 -8.14 0.13
CA ALA A 15 23.42 -7.52 1.44
C ALA A 15 23.77 -6.01 1.46
N SER A 16 24.52 -5.53 0.46
CA SER A 16 24.98 -4.14 0.33
C SER A 16 23.89 -3.15 -0.13
N PHE A 17 22.70 -3.64 -0.50
CA PHE A 17 21.55 -2.80 -0.86
C PHE A 17 20.51 -2.70 0.27
N THR A 18 20.97 -2.68 1.52
CA THR A 18 20.14 -2.40 2.69
C THR A 18 20.07 -0.90 2.93
N VAL A 19 19.44 -0.17 2.01
CA VAL A 19 19.09 1.23 2.27
C VAL A 19 17.81 1.25 3.09
N PHE A 20 17.98 1.38 4.40
CA PHE A 20 16.89 1.79 5.28
C PHE A 20 16.50 3.21 4.87
N ASN A 21 15.33 3.40 4.28
CA ASN A 21 14.73 4.71 4.07
C ASN A 21 13.46 4.75 4.92
N HIS A 22 13.58 5.30 6.12
CA HIS A 22 12.48 5.53 7.04
C HIS A 22 11.81 6.87 6.69
N TYR A 23 10.54 6.94 7.08
CA TYR A 23 9.52 7.90 6.68
C TYR A 23 9.56 9.20 7.49
N PRO A 24 8.83 10.26 7.08
CA PRO A 24 8.45 11.34 7.97
C PRO A 24 7.98 10.87 9.32
N ILE A 25 8.79 11.27 10.28
CA ILE A 25 8.65 10.86 11.66
C ILE A 25 7.49 11.62 12.33
N ASP A 26 7.12 12.79 11.80
CA ASP A 26 6.19 13.78 12.35
C ASP A 26 4.69 13.52 12.06
N GLY A 27 4.34 12.28 11.70
CA GLY A 27 2.97 11.92 11.30
C GLY A 27 2.04 11.50 12.44
N TYR A 28 2.51 11.40 13.69
CA TYR A 28 1.70 10.83 14.78
C TYR A 28 0.46 11.66 15.07
N GLU A 29 0.59 12.98 15.26
CA GLU A 29 -0.56 13.85 15.59
C GLU A 29 -1.67 13.77 14.53
N ARG A 30 -1.29 13.63 13.25
CA ARG A 30 -2.21 13.52 12.11
C ARG A 30 -2.90 12.15 12.02
N THR A 31 -2.24 11.07 12.41
CA THR A 31 -2.67 9.70 12.07
C THR A 31 -3.02 8.85 13.29
N GLY A 32 -2.54 9.20 14.47
CA GLY A 32 -2.63 8.36 15.68
C GLY A 32 -1.77 7.09 15.63
N ILE A 33 -0.95 6.88 14.59
CA ILE A 33 -0.15 5.68 14.42
C ILE A 33 0.99 5.67 15.45
N LYS A 34 0.84 4.88 16.52
CA LYS A 34 1.73 4.90 17.70
C LYS A 34 3.19 4.63 17.37
N ARG A 35 3.50 3.80 16.37
CA ARG A 35 4.89 3.56 15.98
C ARG A 35 5.58 4.80 15.39
N LEU A 36 4.82 5.75 14.82
CA LEU A 36 5.38 7.04 14.39
C LEU A 36 5.77 7.86 15.62
N LYS A 37 4.97 7.83 16.70
CA LYS A 37 5.34 8.46 17.98
C LYS A 37 6.66 7.92 18.52
N ARG A 38 6.88 6.61 18.43
CA ARG A 38 8.18 6.01 18.79
C ARG A 38 9.33 6.63 17.98
N LEU A 39 9.14 6.82 16.67
CA LEU A 39 10.16 7.45 15.83
C LEU A 39 10.40 8.91 16.25
N GLU A 40 9.36 9.67 16.62
CA GLU A 40 9.49 11.05 17.14
C GLU A 40 10.29 11.07 18.45
N MET A 41 10.02 10.11 19.34
CA MET A 41 10.75 9.92 20.59
C MET A 41 12.22 9.55 20.36
N ILE A 42 12.52 8.76 19.32
CA ILE A 42 13.91 8.47 18.93
C ILE A 42 14.58 9.74 18.38
N LYS A 43 13.90 10.48 17.49
CA LYS A 43 14.41 11.71 16.88
C LYS A 43 14.72 12.79 17.91
N SER A 44 13.89 12.92 18.94
CA SER A 44 14.08 13.86 20.06
C SER A 44 15.10 13.39 21.10
N GLY A 45 15.55 12.14 21.04
CA GLY A 45 16.47 11.55 22.01
C GLY A 45 15.80 11.07 23.31
N GLU A 46 14.47 11.11 23.40
CA GLU A 46 13.68 10.56 24.50
C GLU A 46 13.81 9.03 24.59
N ILE A 47 13.89 8.34 23.45
CA ILE A 47 14.25 6.92 23.35
C ILE A 47 15.66 6.82 22.77
N LYS A 48 16.57 6.20 23.53
CA LYS A 48 17.95 5.92 23.13
C LYS A 48 18.13 4.41 22.97
N ASP A 49 17.83 3.90 21.78
CA ASP A 49 17.92 2.46 21.49
C ASP A 49 18.90 2.12 20.34
N GLY A 50 19.71 3.09 19.92
CA GLY A 50 20.70 2.93 18.86
C GLY A 50 20.12 2.88 17.44
N THR A 51 18.80 3.11 17.27
CA THR A 51 18.19 3.21 15.94
C THR A 51 18.71 4.45 15.21
N LEU A 52 19.54 4.25 14.18
CA LEU A 52 19.95 5.31 13.26
C LEU A 52 18.82 5.59 12.26
N LEU A 53 18.31 6.82 12.29
CA LEU A 53 17.33 7.29 11.32
C LEU A 53 18.07 7.71 10.04
N PRO A 54 17.64 7.26 8.85
CA PRO A 54 18.23 7.66 7.58
C PRO A 54 17.82 9.10 7.21
N ALA A 55 18.60 9.74 6.34
CA ALA A 55 18.39 11.14 5.94
C ALA A 55 16.96 11.44 5.47
N GLY A 56 16.34 10.53 4.71
CA GLY A 56 14.95 10.68 4.24
C GLY A 56 13.90 10.71 5.35
N ALA A 57 14.19 10.14 6.53
CA ALA A 57 13.27 10.11 7.67
C ALA A 57 13.13 11.46 8.37
N TYR A 58 14.09 12.36 8.12
CA TYR A 58 14.06 13.71 8.67
C TYR A 58 13.16 14.66 7.89
N LYS A 59 12.77 14.31 6.66
CA LYS A 59 11.76 15.03 5.89
C LYS A 59 10.39 14.90 6.58
N GLY A 60 9.60 15.96 6.57
CA GLY A 60 8.25 15.98 7.14
C GLY A 60 7.22 15.39 6.19
N TYR A 61 6.05 15.01 6.70
CA TYR A 61 4.98 14.44 5.86
C TYR A 61 4.44 15.46 4.82
N MET A 62 4.72 16.75 5.06
CA MET A 62 4.46 17.87 4.15
C MET A 62 5.44 17.94 2.98
N ASP A 63 6.62 17.31 3.06
CA ASP A 63 7.59 17.24 1.96
C ASP A 63 7.19 16.20 0.90
N ILE A 64 6.12 15.43 1.16
CA ILE A 64 5.55 14.48 0.21
C ILE A 64 4.54 15.24 -0.63
N GLN A 65 4.77 15.23 -1.94
CA GLN A 65 3.94 15.91 -2.93
C GLN A 65 3.57 14.96 -4.07
N LEU A 66 2.53 15.29 -4.82
CA LEU A 66 2.16 14.64 -6.06
C LEU A 66 2.89 15.34 -7.21
N ASN A 67 3.58 14.58 -8.08
CA ASN A 67 4.51 15.17 -9.05
C ASN A 67 3.90 15.41 -10.45
N LEU A 68 2.67 14.98 -10.71
CA LEU A 68 1.99 15.12 -12.01
C LEU A 68 0.70 15.94 -11.92
N ILE A 69 0.56 16.82 -10.92
CA ILE A 69 -0.61 17.70 -10.77
C ILE A 69 -0.80 18.61 -11.98
N SER A 70 0.29 19.14 -12.57
CA SER A 70 0.23 19.94 -13.81
C SER A 70 -0.35 19.18 -15.00
N LYS A 71 -0.31 17.84 -14.94
CA LYS A 71 -0.83 16.93 -15.96
C LYS A 71 -2.10 16.20 -15.52
N LYS A 72 -2.81 16.69 -14.50
CA LYS A 72 -3.99 16.03 -13.92
C LYS A 72 -5.10 15.71 -14.95
N SER A 73 -5.23 16.54 -15.98
CA SER A 73 -6.26 16.38 -17.03
C SER A 73 -5.78 15.52 -18.21
N ASP A 74 -4.49 15.15 -18.26
CA ASP A 74 -3.94 14.35 -19.34
C ASP A 74 -4.48 12.92 -19.25
N SER A 75 -4.92 12.37 -20.38
CA SER A 75 -5.39 10.98 -20.45
C SER A 75 -4.26 10.01 -20.12
N ILE A 76 -4.54 8.99 -19.29
CA ILE A 76 -3.54 8.02 -18.81
C ILE A 76 -2.74 7.35 -19.94
N GLY A 77 -3.33 7.18 -21.12
CA GLY A 77 -2.68 6.56 -22.27
C GLY A 77 -1.52 7.38 -22.86
N THR A 78 -1.49 8.71 -22.65
CA THR A 78 -0.43 9.58 -23.17
C THR A 78 0.91 9.33 -22.48
N PHE A 79 0.90 8.81 -21.26
CA PHE A 79 2.10 8.54 -20.46
C PHE A 79 2.86 7.28 -20.88
N PHE A 80 2.27 6.42 -21.73
CA PHE A 80 2.87 5.12 -22.10
C PHE A 80 3.44 5.08 -23.52
N GLN A 81 3.84 6.25 -24.04
CA GLN A 81 4.54 6.36 -25.31
C GLN A 81 6.03 6.03 -25.13
N LYS A 82 6.49 4.94 -25.74
CA LYS A 82 7.89 4.49 -25.62
C LYS A 82 8.84 5.53 -26.19
N ASN A 83 9.79 5.98 -25.37
CA ASN A 83 10.89 6.81 -25.83
C ASN A 83 12.00 5.89 -26.37
N GLU A 84 12.33 5.99 -27.66
CA GLU A 84 13.24 5.04 -28.32
C GLU A 84 14.61 4.95 -27.63
N ASN A 85 15.24 6.09 -27.34
CA ASN A 85 16.55 6.14 -26.68
C ASN A 85 16.48 5.51 -25.28
N PHE A 86 15.47 5.85 -24.49
CA PHE A 86 15.29 5.31 -23.16
C PHE A 86 14.97 3.81 -23.19
N GLN A 87 14.12 3.37 -24.12
CA GLN A 87 13.79 1.96 -24.34
C GLN A 87 15.03 1.15 -24.72
N ASN A 88 15.94 1.69 -25.55
CA ASN A 88 17.18 1.03 -25.91
C ASN A 88 18.12 0.86 -24.70
N VAL A 89 18.23 1.89 -23.86
CA VAL A 89 18.99 1.83 -22.60
C VAL A 89 18.43 0.75 -21.68
N ILE A 90 17.12 0.78 -21.42
CA ILE A 90 16.45 -0.20 -20.54
C ILE A 90 16.56 -1.61 -21.11
N SER A 91 16.30 -1.83 -22.40
CA SER A 91 16.46 -3.14 -23.06
C SER A 91 17.90 -3.67 -22.95
N GLY A 92 18.89 -2.78 -22.97
CA GLY A 92 20.30 -3.13 -22.78
C GLY A 92 20.60 -3.81 -21.44
N LEU A 93 19.90 -3.42 -20.36
CA LEU A 93 20.06 -3.99 -19.01
C LEU A 93 19.60 -5.45 -18.92
N PHE A 94 18.78 -5.91 -19.86
CA PHE A 94 18.20 -7.24 -19.86
C PHE A 94 18.87 -8.21 -20.85
N LYS A 95 19.95 -7.81 -21.51
CA LYS A 95 20.72 -8.70 -22.39
C LYS A 95 21.25 -9.89 -21.59
N GLY A 96 20.92 -11.11 -22.03
CA GLY A 96 21.30 -12.35 -21.35
C GLY A 96 20.45 -12.72 -20.13
N LEU A 97 19.49 -11.87 -19.74
CA LEU A 97 18.48 -12.23 -18.74
C LEU A 97 17.30 -12.97 -19.38
N ASP A 98 16.59 -13.73 -18.56
CA ASP A 98 15.44 -14.51 -19.00
C ASP A 98 14.35 -13.64 -19.68
N ARG A 99 13.57 -14.23 -20.58
CA ARG A 99 12.51 -13.51 -21.32
C ARG A 99 11.26 -13.27 -20.49
N SER A 100 11.11 -13.94 -19.35
CA SER A 100 9.96 -13.82 -18.44
C SER A 100 9.96 -12.56 -17.58
N TYR A 101 11.05 -11.79 -17.53
CA TYR A 101 11.08 -10.53 -16.81
C TYR A 101 10.14 -9.52 -17.48
N SER A 102 9.30 -8.90 -16.66
CA SER A 102 8.38 -7.85 -17.08
C SER A 102 8.62 -6.58 -16.29
N LEU A 103 8.42 -5.44 -16.96
CA LEU A 103 8.81 -4.13 -16.48
C LEU A 103 7.97 -3.05 -17.14
N ALA A 104 7.65 -2.02 -16.37
CA ALA A 104 7.23 -0.72 -16.86
C ALA A 104 8.02 0.34 -16.07
N ILE A 105 8.67 1.27 -16.77
CA ILE A 105 9.37 2.40 -16.17
C ILE A 105 8.85 3.67 -16.83
N LEU A 106 8.42 4.61 -16.00
CA LEU A 106 8.09 5.97 -16.40
C LEU A 106 8.99 6.90 -15.59
N ASP A 107 9.85 7.64 -16.28
CA ASP A 107 10.59 8.74 -15.68
C ASP A 107 9.73 10.01 -15.68
N ILE A 108 9.48 10.51 -14.48
CA ILE A 108 8.66 11.71 -14.20
C ILE A 108 9.51 12.83 -13.58
N SER A 109 10.85 12.71 -13.61
CA SER A 109 11.75 13.70 -12.99
C SER A 109 11.60 15.09 -13.60
N ASP A 110 11.23 15.13 -14.88
CA ASP A 110 10.80 16.32 -15.60
C ASP A 110 9.40 16.04 -16.17
N PRO A 111 8.33 16.60 -15.56
CA PRO A 111 6.96 16.39 -16.03
C PRO A 111 6.76 16.79 -17.49
N ASP A 112 7.51 17.77 -18.02
CA ASP A 112 7.34 18.22 -19.41
C ASP A 112 8.08 17.32 -20.42
N ASN A 113 9.03 16.48 -19.94
CA ASN A 113 9.85 15.60 -20.75
C ASN A 113 9.81 14.15 -20.24
N LEU A 114 8.62 13.56 -20.22
CA LEU A 114 8.40 12.18 -19.76
C LEU A 114 9.12 11.16 -20.64
N ARG A 115 9.67 10.11 -20.02
CA ARG A 115 10.30 8.98 -20.74
C ARG A 115 9.74 7.66 -20.26
N TYR A 116 9.11 6.92 -21.17
CA TYR A 116 8.56 5.60 -20.87
C TYR A 116 9.36 4.49 -21.58
N ALA A 117 9.58 3.39 -20.87
CA ALA A 117 10.15 2.17 -21.40
C ALA A 117 9.49 0.96 -20.72
N SER A 118 9.40 -0.15 -21.43
CA SER A 118 8.74 -1.34 -20.91
C SER A 118 9.28 -2.64 -21.49
N ARG A 119 8.89 -3.74 -20.86
CA ARG A 119 9.10 -5.11 -21.33
C ARG A 119 7.94 -5.97 -20.84
N ASN A 120 7.24 -6.67 -21.74
CA ASN A 120 6.15 -7.58 -21.39
C ASN A 120 5.10 -6.94 -20.43
N GLU A 121 4.84 -5.64 -20.57
CA GLU A 121 4.10 -4.84 -19.60
C GLU A 121 2.63 -5.26 -19.41
N THR A 122 2.06 -5.93 -20.40
CA THR A 122 0.69 -6.45 -20.39
C THR A 122 0.59 -7.87 -19.84
N LEU A 123 1.72 -8.54 -19.58
CA LEU A 123 1.70 -9.91 -19.06
C LEU A 123 1.18 -9.93 -17.62
N GLY A 124 0.24 -10.83 -17.36
CA GLY A 124 -0.41 -10.98 -16.06
C GLY A 124 0.30 -11.95 -15.13
N TYR A 125 0.35 -11.60 -13.85
CA TYR A 125 0.98 -12.36 -12.77
C TYR A 125 0.07 -12.42 -11.54
N GLN A 126 0.34 -13.35 -10.62
CA GLN A 126 -0.21 -13.24 -9.28
C GLN A 126 0.37 -11.99 -8.60
N PRO A 127 -0.45 -10.99 -8.20
CA PRO A 127 0.05 -9.71 -7.72
C PRO A 127 0.69 -9.80 -6.32
N GLY A 128 0.46 -10.90 -5.59
CA GLY A 128 0.92 -11.08 -4.23
C GLY A 128 0.58 -9.88 -3.34
N SER A 129 1.53 -9.43 -2.54
CA SER A 129 1.31 -8.29 -1.63
C SER A 129 1.17 -6.94 -2.31
N VAL A 130 1.58 -6.79 -3.58
CA VAL A 130 1.33 -5.54 -4.33
C VAL A 130 -0.18 -5.30 -4.47
N GLY A 131 -0.96 -6.38 -4.50
CA GLY A 131 -2.42 -6.32 -4.51
C GLY A 131 -3.04 -5.54 -3.34
N LYS A 132 -2.34 -5.38 -2.22
CA LYS A 132 -2.82 -4.59 -1.05
C LYS A 132 -3.06 -3.12 -1.38
N LEU A 133 -2.42 -2.60 -2.42
CA LEU A 133 -2.71 -1.27 -2.93
C LEU A 133 -4.16 -1.14 -3.43
N ALA A 134 -4.76 -2.19 -4.00
CA ALA A 134 -6.18 -2.16 -4.36
C ALA A 134 -7.09 -2.05 -3.13
N VAL A 135 -6.71 -2.68 -2.02
CA VAL A 135 -7.41 -2.53 -0.72
C VAL A 135 -7.26 -1.10 -0.18
N LEU A 136 -6.09 -0.49 -0.32
CA LEU A 136 -5.86 0.91 0.04
C LEU A 136 -6.75 1.86 -0.78
N ILE A 137 -6.84 1.64 -2.09
CA ILE A 137 -7.73 2.41 -2.97
C ILE A 137 -9.19 2.25 -2.53
N ALA A 138 -9.63 1.03 -2.22
CA ALA A 138 -10.98 0.76 -1.75
C ALA A 138 -11.31 1.53 -0.47
N LEU A 139 -10.40 1.52 0.52
CA LEU A 139 -10.55 2.26 1.77
C LEU A 139 -10.81 3.75 1.51
N PHE A 140 -9.97 4.40 0.71
CA PHE A 140 -10.13 5.83 0.42
C PHE A 140 -11.33 6.13 -0.48
N ASN A 141 -11.67 5.23 -1.41
CA ASN A 141 -12.87 5.37 -2.24
C ASN A 141 -14.15 5.32 -1.41
N GLU A 142 -14.26 4.39 -0.44
CA GLU A 142 -15.44 4.33 0.43
C GLU A 142 -15.51 5.52 1.40
N LEU A 143 -14.37 5.96 1.96
CA LEU A 143 -14.32 7.19 2.76
C LEU A 143 -14.76 8.42 1.98
N GLN A 144 -14.34 8.55 0.71
CA GLN A 144 -14.76 9.65 -0.16
C GLN A 144 -16.27 9.59 -0.45
N LYS A 145 -16.85 8.40 -0.66
CA LYS A 145 -18.31 8.29 -0.81
C LYS A 145 -19.08 8.74 0.43
N ILE A 146 -18.58 8.41 1.62
CA ILE A 146 -19.23 8.77 2.89
C ILE A 146 -19.09 10.28 3.19
N TYR A 147 -17.89 10.82 2.92
CA TYR A 147 -17.53 12.22 3.20
C TYR A 147 -16.90 12.87 1.95
N PRO A 148 -17.71 13.20 0.93
CA PRO A 148 -17.20 13.66 -0.37
C PRO A 148 -16.42 14.97 -0.30
N ASP A 149 -16.79 15.89 0.59
CA ASP A 149 -16.22 17.23 0.65
C ASP A 149 -15.46 17.51 1.96
N ASP A 150 -15.25 16.49 2.80
CA ASP A 150 -14.68 16.65 4.14
C ASP A 150 -13.56 15.64 4.37
N PHE A 151 -12.36 15.99 3.90
CA PHE A 151 -11.19 15.12 4.01
C PHE A 151 -10.76 14.90 5.47
N GLU A 152 -10.90 15.91 6.33
CA GLU A 152 -10.55 15.77 7.74
C GLU A 152 -11.48 14.78 8.45
N LYS A 153 -12.78 14.74 8.14
CA LYS A 153 -13.66 13.66 8.64
C LYS A 153 -13.22 12.27 8.19
N ARG A 154 -12.66 12.13 6.99
CA ARG A 154 -12.09 10.84 6.54
C ARG A 154 -10.91 10.44 7.43
N LEU A 155 -10.01 11.38 7.73
CA LEU A 155 -8.88 11.15 8.63
C LEU A 155 -9.33 10.89 10.07
N ASP A 156 -10.38 11.56 10.53
CA ASP A 156 -10.95 11.39 11.86
C ASP A 156 -11.46 9.96 12.07
N VAL A 157 -12.23 9.44 11.09
CA VAL A 157 -12.66 8.03 11.10
C VAL A 157 -11.47 7.09 11.14
N LEU A 158 -10.46 7.32 10.30
CA LEU A 158 -9.27 6.46 10.26
C LEU A 158 -8.48 6.46 11.58
N ARG A 159 -8.38 7.62 12.22
CA ARG A 159 -7.60 7.85 13.45
C ARG A 159 -8.30 7.36 14.71
N ASN A 160 -9.63 7.53 14.79
CA ASN A 160 -10.36 7.29 16.04
C ASN A 160 -11.08 5.95 16.07
N ARG A 161 -11.49 5.42 14.91
CA ARG A 161 -12.22 4.16 14.87
C ARG A 161 -11.27 3.00 15.11
N SER A 162 -11.44 2.34 16.25
CA SER A 162 -10.68 1.14 16.63
C SER A 162 -11.47 -0.13 16.37
N VAL A 163 -10.86 -1.10 15.69
CA VAL A 163 -11.54 -2.32 15.27
C VAL A 163 -10.72 -3.56 15.61
N LYS A 164 -11.42 -4.64 15.98
CA LYS A 164 -10.82 -5.93 16.32
C LYS A 164 -10.30 -6.66 15.07
N ALA A 165 -9.22 -7.40 15.22
CA ALA A 165 -8.76 -8.32 14.19
C ALA A 165 -9.79 -9.42 13.92
N GLY A 166 -10.27 -10.07 14.98
CA GLY A 166 -11.16 -11.24 14.88
C GLY A 166 -10.55 -12.35 14.01
N LEU A 167 -11.41 -13.22 13.48
CA LEU A 167 -10.97 -14.28 12.55
C LEU A 167 -10.45 -13.71 11.22
N TRP A 168 -10.85 -12.50 10.84
CA TRP A 168 -10.42 -11.85 9.61
C TRP A 168 -8.90 -11.63 9.56
N GLY A 169 -8.28 -11.33 10.70
CA GLY A 169 -6.83 -11.15 10.81
C GLY A 169 -6.01 -12.44 10.76
N LEU A 170 -6.64 -13.63 10.80
CA LEU A 170 -5.97 -14.91 11.00
C LEU A 170 -6.08 -15.84 9.79
N THR A 171 -5.13 -16.75 9.56
CA THR A 171 -3.76 -16.79 10.11
C THR A 171 -2.85 -15.96 9.21
N ASP A 172 -1.85 -15.30 9.80
CA ASP A 172 -0.79 -14.63 9.06
C ASP A 172 0.56 -14.96 9.70
N GLU A 173 1.58 -15.10 8.86
CA GLU A 173 2.94 -15.41 9.30
C GLU A 173 3.73 -14.13 9.62
N HIS A 174 3.33 -12.99 9.04
CA HIS A 174 3.98 -11.71 9.26
C HIS A 174 3.70 -11.14 10.64
N THR A 175 4.71 -10.50 11.22
CA THR A 175 4.59 -9.77 12.49
C THR A 175 4.24 -8.30 12.25
N VAL A 176 3.60 -7.67 13.23
CA VAL A 176 3.33 -6.23 13.27
C VAL A 176 4.09 -5.56 14.43
N PRO A 177 4.57 -4.31 14.24
CA PRO A 177 5.16 -3.53 15.32
C PRO A 177 4.06 -2.89 16.19
N ILE A 178 4.02 -3.26 17.46
CA ILE A 178 3.05 -2.76 18.43
C ILE A 178 3.80 -1.93 19.47
N PHE A 179 3.57 -0.61 19.44
CA PHE A 179 4.20 0.32 20.37
C PHE A 179 3.21 0.77 21.43
N ASN A 180 3.59 0.62 22.70
CA ASN A 180 2.86 1.19 23.83
C ASN A 180 3.57 2.49 24.25
N ILE A 181 2.84 3.61 24.16
CA ILE A 181 3.37 4.96 24.40
C ILE A 181 3.76 5.15 25.88
N GLU A 182 2.95 4.68 26.81
CA GLU A 182 3.16 4.84 28.26
C GLU A 182 4.40 4.11 28.75
N THR A 183 4.53 2.84 28.39
CA THR A 183 5.64 1.97 28.79
C THR A 183 6.88 2.15 27.90
N LYS A 184 6.74 2.84 26.77
CA LYS A 184 7.75 3.00 25.72
C LYS A 184 8.28 1.68 25.15
N LYS A 185 7.50 0.60 25.27
CA LYS A 185 7.88 -0.73 24.81
C LYS A 185 7.35 -0.98 23.40
N LEU A 186 8.24 -1.46 22.53
CA LEU A 186 7.90 -2.00 21.22
C LEU A 186 7.93 -3.52 21.28
N VAL A 187 6.84 -4.17 20.86
CA VAL A 187 6.78 -5.61 20.64
C VAL A 187 6.55 -5.87 19.15
N LYS A 188 7.24 -6.85 18.58
CA LYS A 188 6.95 -7.36 17.25
C LYS A 188 6.42 -8.79 17.36
N ARG A 189 5.16 -9.00 16.99
CA ARG A 189 4.52 -10.32 17.02
C ARG A 189 3.45 -10.46 15.94
N GLN A 190 3.00 -11.68 15.69
CA GLN A 190 1.86 -11.94 14.82
C GLN A 190 0.58 -11.32 15.42
N VAL A 191 -0.34 -10.95 14.53
CA VAL A 191 -1.68 -10.49 14.90
C VAL A 191 -2.44 -11.65 15.54
N ILE A 192 -3.16 -11.36 16.63
CA ILE A 192 -4.07 -12.30 17.30
C ILE A 192 -5.51 -11.77 17.21
N ALA A 193 -6.50 -12.65 17.35
CA ALA A 193 -7.91 -12.28 17.16
C ALA A 193 -8.39 -11.14 18.08
N SER A 194 -7.81 -11.03 19.29
CA SER A 194 -8.16 -10.00 20.27
C SER A 194 -7.48 -8.64 20.04
N ASP A 195 -6.60 -8.53 19.04
CA ASP A 195 -5.94 -7.25 18.74
C ASP A 195 -6.94 -6.20 18.32
N VAL A 196 -6.76 -5.00 18.86
CA VAL A 196 -7.55 -3.81 18.54
C VAL A 196 -6.59 -2.70 18.18
N PHE A 197 -6.75 -2.19 16.96
CA PHE A 197 -6.02 -1.02 16.47
C PHE A 197 -6.98 -0.09 15.75
N THR A 198 -6.57 1.16 15.61
CA THR A 198 -7.25 2.13 14.75
C THR A 198 -7.21 1.67 13.29
N VAL A 199 -8.16 2.12 12.46
CA VAL A 199 -8.13 1.80 11.02
C VAL A 199 -6.82 2.29 10.39
N PHE A 200 -6.26 3.42 10.85
CA PHE A 200 -4.94 3.90 10.43
C PHE A 200 -3.81 2.97 10.82
N GLU A 201 -3.78 2.45 12.05
CA GLU A 201 -2.77 1.47 12.46
C GLU A 201 -2.90 0.16 11.66
N TRP A 202 -4.12 -0.29 11.32
CA TRP A 202 -4.30 -1.44 10.41
C TRP A 202 -3.81 -1.13 8.99
N ALA A 203 -4.13 0.04 8.44
CA ALA A 203 -3.62 0.48 7.14
C ALA A 203 -2.08 0.59 7.16
N ASP A 204 -1.51 1.08 8.26
CA ASP A 204 -0.07 1.10 8.49
C ASP A 204 0.51 -0.31 8.53
N HIS A 205 -0.04 -1.25 9.28
CA HIS A 205 0.48 -2.62 9.32
C HIS A 205 0.38 -3.31 7.95
N MET A 206 -0.70 -3.06 7.20
CA MET A 206 -0.86 -3.50 5.82
C MET A 206 0.23 -2.93 4.91
N MET A 207 0.50 -1.63 5.00
CA MET A 207 1.43 -0.94 4.09
C MET A 207 2.89 -1.08 4.53
N SER A 208 3.14 -1.13 5.83
CA SER A 208 4.47 -0.94 6.39
C SER A 208 5.28 -2.23 6.49
N VAL A 209 4.62 -3.29 6.94
CA VAL A 209 5.21 -4.62 7.09
C VAL A 209 4.52 -5.63 6.18
N SER A 210 3.65 -5.15 5.29
CA SER A 210 2.96 -5.99 4.31
C SER A 210 2.16 -7.11 4.97
N ASN A 211 1.58 -6.85 6.15
CA ASN A 211 0.84 -7.85 6.92
C ASN A 211 -0.46 -8.24 6.20
N ASN A 212 -0.71 -9.54 6.05
CA ASN A 212 -1.91 -10.08 5.39
C ASN A 212 -3.14 -9.95 6.28
N GLY A 213 -3.00 -10.17 7.58
CA GLY A 213 -4.09 -10.00 8.55
C GLY A 213 -4.64 -8.57 8.53
N ALA A 214 -3.75 -7.59 8.58
CA ALA A 214 -4.07 -6.18 8.46
C ALA A 214 -4.74 -5.86 7.12
N ALA A 215 -4.25 -6.41 6.01
CA ALA A 215 -4.89 -6.22 4.70
C ALA A 215 -6.33 -6.75 4.65
N SER A 216 -6.56 -7.94 5.22
CA SER A 216 -7.90 -8.51 5.34
C SER A 216 -8.82 -7.67 6.23
N ILE A 217 -8.30 -7.09 7.31
CA ILE A 217 -9.06 -6.20 8.19
C ILE A 217 -9.42 -4.90 7.46
N VAL A 218 -8.46 -4.26 6.78
CA VAL A 218 -8.73 -3.02 6.02
C VAL A 218 -9.76 -3.26 4.92
N TRP A 219 -9.69 -4.40 4.22
CA TRP A 219 -10.70 -4.75 3.22
C TRP A 219 -12.08 -5.02 3.86
N ARG A 220 -12.14 -5.70 5.01
CA ARG A 220 -13.38 -5.83 5.79
C ARG A 220 -13.96 -4.46 6.15
N GLU A 221 -13.14 -3.53 6.60
CA GLU A 221 -13.58 -2.18 6.95
C GLU A 221 -14.11 -1.42 5.73
N ALA A 222 -13.44 -1.48 4.58
CA ALA A 222 -13.97 -0.91 3.33
C ALA A 222 -15.32 -1.53 2.94
N LEU A 223 -15.49 -2.83 3.11
CA LEU A 223 -16.78 -3.50 2.89
C LEU A 223 -17.85 -2.94 3.84
N LEU A 224 -17.56 -2.85 5.14
CA LEU A 224 -18.50 -2.31 6.13
C LEU A 224 -18.84 -0.83 5.86
N MET A 225 -17.87 -0.03 5.40
CA MET A 225 -18.12 1.35 4.94
C MET A 225 -19.13 1.37 3.78
N SER A 226 -18.99 0.47 2.80
CA SER A 226 -19.93 0.36 1.69
C SER A 226 -21.33 -0.08 2.12
N VAL A 227 -21.46 -0.85 3.20
CA VAL A 227 -22.76 -1.33 3.72
C VAL A 227 -23.45 -0.28 4.56
N PHE A 228 -22.72 0.30 5.52
CA PHE A 228 -23.30 1.15 6.57
C PHE A 228 -23.18 2.64 6.27
N GLY A 229 -22.41 3.04 5.25
CA GLY A 229 -22.26 4.45 4.86
C GLY A 229 -21.82 5.31 6.05
N LYS A 230 -22.58 6.37 6.36
CA LYS A 230 -22.28 7.28 7.48
C LYS A 230 -22.36 6.59 8.85
N ASP A 231 -23.20 5.56 9.01
CA ASP A 231 -23.36 4.83 10.27
C ASP A 231 -22.14 3.97 10.60
N TYR A 232 -21.25 3.75 9.63
CA TYR A 232 -19.98 3.05 9.84
C TYR A 232 -19.15 3.69 10.96
N ALA A 233 -19.15 5.03 11.09
CA ALA A 233 -18.33 5.70 12.10
C ALA A 233 -18.65 5.22 13.52
N THR A 234 -19.93 4.97 13.80
CA THR A 234 -20.46 4.52 15.10
C THR A 234 -20.83 3.04 15.14
N LEU A 235 -20.51 2.28 14.09
CA LEU A 235 -20.86 0.85 13.99
C LEU A 235 -20.20 0.04 15.11
N THR A 236 -21.01 -0.71 15.87
CA THR A 236 -20.53 -1.59 16.93
C THR A 236 -20.01 -2.92 16.39
N GLN A 237 -19.22 -3.63 17.19
CA GLN A 237 -18.73 -4.97 16.83
C GLN A 237 -19.89 -5.95 16.64
N GLU A 238 -20.90 -5.88 17.50
CA GLU A 238 -22.07 -6.75 17.49
C GLU A 238 -22.90 -6.54 16.20
N ALA A 239 -23.07 -5.29 15.77
CA ALA A 239 -23.78 -4.97 14.54
C ALA A 239 -23.00 -5.45 13.28
N ALA A 240 -21.68 -5.28 13.28
CA ALA A 240 -20.82 -5.81 12.22
C ALA A 240 -20.89 -7.36 12.15
N ASP A 241 -20.80 -8.03 13.29
CA ASP A 241 -20.89 -9.49 13.39
C ASP A 241 -22.27 -10.00 12.96
N ALA A 242 -23.34 -9.31 13.36
CA ALA A 242 -24.70 -9.62 12.95
C ALA A 242 -24.87 -9.51 11.43
N TYR A 243 -24.30 -8.49 10.79
CA TYR A 243 -24.30 -8.37 9.33
C TYR A 243 -23.65 -9.58 8.66
N PHE A 244 -22.44 -9.97 9.08
CA PHE A 244 -21.75 -11.12 8.47
C PHE A 244 -22.42 -12.46 8.76
N LYS A 245 -23.12 -12.60 9.90
CA LYS A 245 -23.85 -13.82 10.26
C LYS A 245 -25.14 -13.97 9.47
N ASN A 246 -25.87 -12.87 9.26
CA ASN A 246 -27.22 -12.90 8.72
C ASN A 246 -27.28 -12.63 7.21
N THR A 247 -26.19 -12.15 6.61
CA THR A 247 -26.12 -11.89 5.16
C THR A 247 -25.59 -13.13 4.42
N PRO A 248 -26.23 -13.56 3.32
CA PRO A 248 -25.73 -14.67 2.52
C PRO A 248 -24.28 -14.46 2.08
N LYS A 249 -23.43 -15.47 2.27
CA LYS A 249 -21.99 -15.42 1.93
C LYS A 249 -21.73 -15.00 0.48
N ALA A 250 -22.60 -15.39 -0.46
CA ALA A 250 -22.49 -15.01 -1.86
C ALA A 250 -22.66 -13.49 -2.07
N GLU A 251 -23.57 -12.86 -1.35
CA GLU A 251 -23.79 -11.41 -1.40
C GLU A 251 -22.59 -10.65 -0.83
N ILE A 252 -22.08 -11.09 0.34
CA ILE A 252 -20.85 -10.54 0.93
C ILE A 252 -19.68 -10.67 -0.05
N THR A 253 -19.57 -11.80 -0.75
CA THR A 253 -18.50 -12.07 -1.73
C THR A 253 -18.59 -11.13 -2.93
N ASN A 254 -19.79 -10.92 -3.45
CA ASN A 254 -20.00 -10.01 -4.58
C ASN A 254 -19.64 -8.58 -4.18
N LEU A 255 -20.15 -8.11 -3.03
CA LEU A 255 -19.86 -6.77 -2.54
C LEU A 255 -18.36 -6.58 -2.27
N ALA A 256 -17.71 -7.54 -1.61
CA ALA A 256 -16.27 -7.46 -1.34
C ALA A 256 -15.45 -7.33 -2.62
N ASN A 257 -15.82 -8.07 -3.67
CA ASN A 257 -15.16 -8.02 -4.96
C ASN A 257 -15.37 -6.67 -5.66
N ASP A 258 -16.58 -6.13 -5.60
CA ASP A 258 -16.93 -4.85 -6.20
C ASP A 258 -16.21 -3.69 -5.51
N VAL A 259 -16.22 -3.66 -4.17
CA VAL A 259 -15.56 -2.63 -3.35
C VAL A 259 -14.07 -2.52 -3.68
N VAL A 260 -13.38 -3.64 -3.89
CA VAL A 260 -11.93 -3.62 -4.16
C VAL A 260 -11.58 -3.41 -5.62
N ASN A 261 -12.43 -3.83 -6.58
CA ASN A 261 -12.07 -3.85 -8.00
C ASN A 261 -12.75 -2.78 -8.86
N LEU A 262 -13.94 -2.28 -8.49
CA LEU A 262 -14.60 -1.21 -9.23
C LEU A 262 -13.83 0.12 -9.19
N PRO A 263 -13.21 0.53 -8.06
CA PRO A 263 -12.37 1.72 -8.05
C PRO A 263 -11.23 1.66 -9.08
N LEU A 264 -10.63 0.49 -9.28
CA LEU A 264 -9.62 0.28 -10.34
C LEU A 264 -10.19 0.53 -11.74
N ARG A 265 -11.44 0.09 -12.01
CA ARG A 265 -12.09 0.32 -13.31
C ARG A 265 -12.30 1.80 -13.58
N LYS A 266 -12.75 2.54 -12.55
CA LYS A 266 -13.03 3.98 -12.67
C LYS A 266 -11.82 4.78 -13.11
N ILE A 267 -10.61 4.35 -12.73
CA ILE A 267 -9.36 5.03 -13.07
C ILE A 267 -8.65 4.46 -14.32
N GLY A 268 -9.36 3.65 -15.12
CA GLY A 268 -8.88 3.16 -16.41
C GLY A 268 -7.96 1.92 -16.34
N ILE A 269 -7.97 1.20 -15.22
CA ILE A 269 -7.27 -0.08 -15.08
C ILE A 269 -8.25 -1.19 -15.45
N GLY A 270 -7.90 -2.03 -16.43
CA GLY A 270 -8.72 -3.10 -17.01
C GLY A 270 -8.67 -4.42 -16.22
N PRO A 271 -9.73 -5.27 -16.28
CA PRO A 271 -9.91 -6.39 -15.35
C PRO A 271 -8.76 -7.39 -15.40
N ASP A 272 -8.11 -7.53 -16.55
CA ASP A 272 -6.96 -8.42 -16.75
C ASP A 272 -5.61 -7.72 -16.49
N GLU A 273 -5.63 -6.40 -16.29
CA GLU A 273 -4.44 -5.63 -15.93
C GLU A 273 -4.17 -5.67 -14.43
N TRP A 274 -5.22 -5.65 -13.61
CA TRP A 274 -5.13 -5.79 -12.15
C TRP A 274 -6.49 -6.13 -11.56
N ARG A 275 -6.59 -7.19 -10.75
CA ARG A 275 -7.79 -7.57 -10.00
C ARG A 275 -7.41 -8.37 -8.75
N LEU A 276 -8.19 -8.24 -7.68
CA LEU A 276 -8.16 -9.12 -6.52
C LEU A 276 -9.39 -10.03 -6.48
N GLY A 277 -9.16 -11.33 -6.29
CA GLY A 277 -10.24 -12.31 -6.24
C GLY A 277 -10.48 -12.93 -4.86
N SER A 278 -9.59 -12.76 -3.90
CA SER A 278 -9.70 -13.35 -2.56
C SER A 278 -8.97 -12.50 -1.54
N PHE A 279 -9.43 -12.56 -0.29
CA PHE A 279 -8.74 -11.95 0.86
C PHE A 279 -7.35 -12.57 1.09
N PHE A 280 -6.54 -11.89 1.90
CA PHE A 280 -5.15 -12.27 2.17
C PHE A 280 -4.98 -13.31 3.28
N THR A 281 -6.07 -13.68 3.96
CA THR A 281 -6.05 -14.60 5.10
C THR A 281 -7.12 -15.68 4.97
N ARG A 282 -6.84 -16.88 5.50
CA ARG A 282 -7.80 -18.00 5.46
C ARG A 282 -9.01 -17.79 6.35
N GLY A 283 -8.88 -17.09 7.48
CA GLY A 283 -9.97 -16.88 8.44
C GLY A 283 -11.08 -15.98 7.91
N SER A 284 -10.79 -15.12 6.94
CA SER A 284 -11.81 -14.39 6.19
C SER A 284 -12.76 -15.32 5.42
N ASN A 285 -12.29 -16.51 5.01
CA ASN A 285 -13.08 -17.47 4.22
C ASN A 285 -14.32 -17.99 4.95
N ASN A 286 -14.44 -17.76 6.26
CA ASN A 286 -15.67 -18.05 7.00
C ASN A 286 -16.84 -17.16 6.56
N TYR A 287 -16.56 -15.92 6.16
CA TYR A 287 -17.56 -14.90 5.86
C TYR A 287 -17.65 -14.55 4.38
N VAL A 288 -16.56 -14.73 3.63
CA VAL A 288 -16.45 -14.32 2.23
C VAL A 288 -15.82 -15.43 1.39
N GLY A 289 -16.25 -15.58 0.14
CA GLY A 289 -15.68 -16.51 -0.83
C GLY A 289 -14.58 -15.88 -1.69
N SER A 290 -14.11 -16.63 -2.68
CA SER A 290 -13.23 -16.12 -3.74
C SER A 290 -14.02 -15.94 -5.04
N LYS A 291 -13.66 -14.93 -5.85
CA LYS A 291 -14.34 -14.61 -7.11
C LYS A 291 -13.36 -14.08 -8.16
N GLY A 292 -13.35 -14.66 -9.35
CA GLY A 292 -12.61 -14.14 -10.52
C GLY A 292 -11.08 -14.22 -10.47
N GLY A 293 -10.48 -14.74 -9.39
CA GLY A 293 -9.03 -14.85 -9.23
C GLY A 293 -8.31 -13.49 -9.11
N SER A 294 -7.02 -13.55 -8.77
CA SER A 294 -6.17 -12.37 -8.64
C SER A 294 -5.18 -12.29 -9.81
N ILE A 295 -4.99 -11.11 -10.38
CA ILE A 295 -4.03 -10.85 -11.47
C ILE A 295 -3.46 -9.44 -11.32
N GLY A 296 -2.24 -9.23 -11.80
CA GLY A 296 -1.59 -7.92 -11.89
C GLY A 296 -0.55 -7.91 -13.01
N SER A 297 -0.48 -6.82 -13.75
CA SER A 297 0.48 -6.56 -14.82
C SER A 297 1.32 -5.32 -14.51
N PRO A 298 2.55 -5.21 -15.01
CA PRO A 298 3.34 -3.98 -14.87
C PRO A 298 2.61 -2.74 -15.38
N LEU A 299 1.87 -2.85 -16.49
CA LEU A 299 1.08 -1.75 -17.03
C LEU A 299 -0.04 -1.33 -16.08
N GLY A 300 -0.80 -2.28 -15.54
CA GLY A 300 -1.88 -1.99 -14.59
C GLY A 300 -1.39 -1.28 -13.32
N LEU A 301 -0.22 -1.68 -12.81
CA LEU A 301 0.43 -1.01 -11.68
C LEU A 301 0.97 0.37 -12.06
N MET A 302 1.55 0.52 -13.25
CA MET A 302 2.05 1.80 -13.73
C MET A 302 0.90 2.81 -13.93
N LYS A 303 -0.24 2.37 -14.45
CA LYS A 303 -1.47 3.17 -14.52
C LYS A 303 -1.88 3.73 -13.16
N PHE A 304 -1.87 2.89 -12.13
CA PHE A 304 -2.14 3.34 -10.77
C PHE A 304 -1.13 4.39 -10.30
N LEU A 305 0.17 4.19 -10.52
CA LEU A 305 1.20 5.15 -10.13
C LEU A 305 1.02 6.50 -10.83
N VAL A 306 0.71 6.52 -12.13
CA VAL A 306 0.42 7.75 -12.87
C VAL A 306 -0.80 8.46 -12.27
N GLN A 307 -1.91 7.75 -12.07
CA GLN A 307 -3.13 8.33 -11.49
C GLN A 307 -2.89 8.83 -10.06
N LEU A 308 -2.04 8.15 -9.28
CA LEU A 308 -1.65 8.58 -7.94
C LEU A 308 -0.93 9.92 -8.00
N GLU A 309 0.10 10.02 -8.84
CA GLU A 309 0.89 11.24 -9.02
C GLU A 309 0.10 12.41 -9.66
N GLN A 310 -0.96 12.11 -10.42
CA GLN A 310 -1.91 13.11 -10.94
C GLN A 310 -2.94 13.57 -9.89
N GLY A 311 -3.10 12.84 -8.79
CA GLY A 311 -4.13 13.11 -7.79
C GLY A 311 -5.53 12.59 -8.16
N ASN A 312 -5.59 11.56 -9.00
CA ASN A 312 -6.81 11.08 -9.66
C ASN A 312 -7.27 9.68 -9.21
N VAL A 313 -6.60 9.03 -8.25
CA VAL A 313 -7.00 7.68 -7.81
C VAL A 313 -8.39 7.69 -7.17
N VAL A 314 -8.67 8.71 -6.35
CA VAL A 314 -10.00 8.97 -5.75
C VAL A 314 -10.27 10.47 -5.86
N ASP A 315 -9.43 11.26 -5.20
CA ASP A 315 -9.27 12.69 -5.33
C ASP A 315 -7.85 13.06 -4.90
N GLU A 316 -7.49 14.34 -4.99
CA GLU A 316 -6.11 14.80 -4.76
C GLU A 316 -5.65 14.55 -3.32
N ALA A 317 -6.49 14.90 -2.35
CA ALA A 317 -6.18 14.74 -0.92
C ALA A 317 -6.01 13.25 -0.56
N SER A 318 -6.90 12.39 -1.05
CA SER A 318 -6.80 10.94 -0.83
C SER A 318 -5.60 10.33 -1.53
N SER A 319 -5.29 10.77 -2.75
CA SER A 319 -4.11 10.30 -3.50
C SER A 319 -2.82 10.67 -2.78
N LEU A 320 -2.74 11.90 -2.26
CA LEU A 320 -1.60 12.34 -1.47
C LEU A 320 -1.46 11.53 -0.17
N GLU A 321 -2.56 11.24 0.52
CA GLU A 321 -2.52 10.43 1.74
C GLU A 321 -2.20 8.95 1.46
N MET A 322 -2.69 8.38 0.36
CA MET A 322 -2.26 7.06 -0.09
C MET A 322 -0.77 7.03 -0.39
N LYS A 323 -0.23 8.06 -1.06
CA LYS A 323 1.20 8.20 -1.29
C LYS A 323 1.97 8.29 0.03
N ARG A 324 1.50 9.07 1.00
CA ARG A 324 2.06 9.13 2.37
C ARG A 324 2.14 7.74 3.01
N LEU A 325 1.04 6.98 3.01
CA LEU A 325 1.03 5.61 3.54
C LEU A 325 1.99 4.69 2.77
N MET A 326 2.08 4.84 1.44
CA MET A 326 3.04 4.16 0.56
C MET A 326 4.49 4.55 0.81
N TYR A 327 4.78 5.55 1.66
CA TYR A 327 6.11 5.90 2.15
C TYR A 327 6.35 5.48 3.64
N MET A 328 5.43 4.76 4.31
CA MET A 328 5.60 4.13 5.65
C MET A 328 6.24 2.69 5.86
N THR A 329 6.26 1.74 4.91
CA THR A 329 7.11 0.51 4.75
C THR A 329 8.51 0.52 5.34
N ASP A 330 8.70 -0.48 6.20
CA ASP A 330 9.84 -0.71 7.08
C ASP A 330 11.04 -1.31 6.31
N ARG A 331 10.81 -2.14 5.27
CA ARG A 331 11.86 -3.01 4.70
C ARG A 331 11.88 -3.23 3.18
N ARG A 332 11.00 -2.60 2.39
CA ARG A 332 10.99 -2.82 0.93
C ARG A 332 11.59 -1.65 0.18
N ILE A 333 12.43 -1.96 -0.80
CA ILE A 333 13.02 -1.03 -1.76
C ILE A 333 11.88 -0.20 -2.36
N ARG A 334 11.77 1.05 -1.93
CA ARG A 334 10.74 1.99 -2.40
C ARG A 334 11.23 2.92 -3.47
N TYR A 335 12.51 3.22 -3.42
CA TYR A 335 13.24 3.98 -4.40
C TYR A 335 14.58 3.29 -4.57
N ALA A 336 14.81 2.67 -5.72
CA ALA A 336 16.16 2.50 -6.20
C ALA A 336 16.62 3.89 -6.68
N GLN A 337 17.06 4.75 -5.77
CA GLN A 337 17.97 5.80 -6.18
C GLN A 337 19.28 5.09 -6.49
N ALA A 338 19.59 4.96 -7.77
CA ALA A 338 20.93 4.56 -8.20
C ALA A 338 21.65 5.85 -8.59
N PRO A 339 22.55 6.39 -7.75
CA PRO A 339 23.32 7.59 -8.08
C PRO A 339 24.10 7.46 -9.39
N ILE A 340 24.32 6.23 -9.86
CA ILE A 340 24.96 5.89 -11.13
C ILE A 340 24.08 6.14 -12.37
N LEU A 341 22.77 6.39 -12.18
CA LEU A 341 21.83 6.75 -13.25
C LEU A 341 21.66 8.28 -13.39
N LYS A 342 22.60 9.07 -12.84
CA LYS A 342 22.66 10.52 -13.06
C LYS A 342 23.23 10.88 -14.43
#